data_AF-A0A4Y2E3H1-F1
#
_entry.id   AF-A0A4Y2E3H1-F1
#
_cell.length_a   1.000
_cell.length_b   1.000
_cell.length_c   1.000
_cell.angle_alpha   90.00
_cell.angle_beta   90.00
_cell.angle_gamma   90.00
#
_symmetry.space_group_name_H-M   'P 1'
#
loop_
_entity.id
_entity.type
_entity.pdbx_description
1 polymer ?
#
loop_
_entity_poly.entity_id
_entity_poly.type
_entity_poly.pdbx_seq_one_letter_code
_entity_poly.pdbx_strand_id
1 'polypeptide(L)'
;MDPHCSTSLYSTSKATPLCGFRTNRSTEEAILDLLDKINSAKNSNQHALMISLDIKGAFDHLQYTSIKNSLDNLKYHSNTLETFIDILSNRKVAINTSQGPATWNQQQGCPQGSCTGLAFWNLVADEVHLRGICR
;
A
#
# COMPACT_ATOMS: atom_id res chain seq x y z
N MET A 1 -32.85 7.25 37.87
CA MET A 1 -32.87 6.02 37.06
C MET A 1 -32.82 6.48 35.61
N ASP A 2 -31.72 6.15 34.93
CA ASP A 2 -31.18 6.81 33.73
C ASP A 2 -32.00 6.70 32.44
N PRO A 3 -32.04 7.78 31.64
CA PRO A 3 -32.31 7.74 30.22
C PRO A 3 -31.01 8.03 29.43
N HIS A 4 -30.06 7.10 29.41
CA HIS A 4 -28.82 7.30 28.66
C HIS A 4 -28.91 6.77 27.23
N CYS A 5 -29.06 7.74 26.33
CA CYS A 5 -28.23 7.90 25.14
C CYS A 5 -28.27 6.75 24.11
N SER A 6 -29.20 6.85 23.16
CA SER A 6 -29.05 6.28 21.82
C SER A 6 -27.79 6.85 21.17
N THR A 7 -26.64 6.23 21.39
CA THR A 7 -25.41 6.60 20.71
C THR A 7 -25.48 6.00 19.31
N SER A 8 -25.91 6.79 18.33
CA SER A 8 -25.61 6.48 16.93
C SER A 8 -24.09 6.51 16.79
N LEU A 9 -23.46 5.35 16.66
CA LEU A 9 -22.04 5.23 16.30
C LEU A 9 -21.89 5.72 14.85
N TYR A 10 -21.69 7.03 14.69
CA TYR A 10 -21.18 7.58 13.44
C TYR A 10 -19.69 7.21 13.37
N SER A 11 -19.39 6.07 12.75
CA SER A 11 -18.01 5.73 12.38
C SER A 11 -17.66 6.53 11.13
N THR A 12 -16.96 7.65 11.29
CA THR A 12 -16.26 8.31 10.19
C THR A 12 -14.96 7.55 9.92
N SER A 13 -15.01 6.50 9.09
CA SER A 13 -13.79 5.86 8.60
C SER A 13 -13.09 6.80 7.60
N LYS A 14 -12.24 7.69 8.11
CA LYS A 14 -11.37 8.52 7.27
C LYS A 14 -9.96 7.95 7.29
N ALA A 15 -9.64 7.07 6.35
CA ALA A 15 -8.27 6.66 6.16
C ALA A 15 -7.38 7.89 5.89
N THR A 16 -6.22 7.91 6.50
CA THR A 16 -5.13 8.83 6.18
C THR A 16 -4.65 8.51 4.75
N PRO A 17 -4.52 9.49 3.84
CA PRO A 17 -3.95 9.22 2.52
C PRO A 17 -2.56 8.56 2.64
N LEU A 18 -2.19 7.71 1.68
CA LEU A 18 -0.86 7.10 1.64
C LEU A 18 0.22 8.20 1.56
N CYS A 19 1.11 8.29 2.55
CA CYS A 19 2.20 9.27 2.58
C CYS A 19 3.57 8.69 2.19
N GLY A 20 3.73 7.36 2.26
CA GLY A 20 4.99 6.69 1.92
C GLY A 20 5.35 6.83 0.44
N PHE A 21 6.63 7.08 0.15
CA PHE A 21 7.21 7.10 -1.20
C PHE A 21 6.46 8.01 -2.19
N ARG A 22 5.88 9.12 -1.73
CA ARG A 22 5.22 10.13 -2.57
C ARG A 22 5.96 11.46 -2.49
N THR A 23 6.05 12.13 -3.63
CA THR A 23 6.59 13.49 -3.70
C THR A 23 5.72 14.43 -2.85
N ASN A 24 6.36 15.33 -2.12
CA ASN A 24 5.69 16.29 -1.22
C ASN A 24 4.82 15.62 -0.15
N ARG A 25 5.21 14.42 0.31
CA ARG A 25 4.62 13.75 1.47
C ARG A 25 5.72 13.31 2.41
N SER A 26 5.44 13.32 3.71
CA SER A 26 6.38 12.84 4.72
C SER A 26 5.69 12.11 5.88
N THR A 27 6.49 11.46 6.72
CA THR A 27 6.01 10.82 7.94
C THR A 27 5.48 11.85 8.94
N GLU A 28 6.10 13.03 9.00
CA GLU A 28 5.67 14.14 9.84
C GLU A 28 4.26 14.61 9.45
N GLU A 29 3.98 14.77 8.16
CA GLU A 29 2.62 15.12 7.69
C GLU A 29 1.60 14.04 8.07
N ALA A 30 1.95 12.76 7.96
CA ALA A 30 1.06 11.66 8.33
C ALA A 30 0.74 11.65 9.83
N ILE A 31 1.73 11.96 10.67
CA ILE A 31 1.57 12.08 12.12
C ILE A 31 0.68 13.28 12.46
N LEU A 32 0.89 14.43 11.81
CA LEU A 32 0.07 15.61 12.02
C LEU A 32 -1.41 15.36 11.63
N ASP A 33 -1.67 14.73 10.47
CA ASP A 33 -3.05 14.38 10.06
C ASP A 33 -3.72 13.40 11.06
N LEU A 34 -2.96 12.44 11.61
CA LEU A 34 -3.45 11.54 12.64
C LEU A 34 -3.80 12.29 13.94
N LEU A 35 -2.91 13.17 14.41
CA LEU A 35 -3.13 13.97 15.62
C LEU A 35 -4.33 14.89 15.47
N ASP A 36 -4.49 15.53 14.30
CA ASP A 36 -5.63 16.39 14.00
C ASP A 36 -6.95 15.61 14.04
N LYS A 37 -6.98 14.38 13.51
CA LYS A 37 -8.16 13.50 13.58
C LYS A 37 -8.50 13.10 15.01
N ILE A 38 -7.50 12.71 15.82
CA ILE A 38 -7.69 12.35 17.23
C ILE A 38 -8.21 13.55 18.03
N ASN A 39 -7.60 14.73 17.84
CA ASN A 39 -7.99 15.96 18.52
C ASN A 39 -9.40 16.41 18.10
N SER A 40 -9.75 16.26 16.84
CA SER A 40 -11.10 16.57 16.34
C SER A 40 -12.17 15.68 16.97
N ALA A 41 -11.91 14.36 17.07
CA ALA A 41 -12.80 13.43 17.74
C ALA A 41 -12.96 13.78 19.23
N LYS A 42 -11.84 14.06 19.92
CA LYS A 42 -11.83 14.50 21.32
C LYS A 42 -12.65 15.78 21.54
N ASN A 43 -12.44 16.79 20.71
CA ASN A 43 -13.14 18.08 20.81
C ASN A 43 -14.65 17.95 20.50
N SER A 44 -15.02 16.94 19.72
CA SER A 44 -16.42 16.62 19.41
C SER A 44 -17.05 15.64 20.39
N ASN A 45 -16.36 15.32 21.49
CA ASN A 45 -16.77 14.34 22.50
C ASN A 45 -17.08 12.94 21.91
N GLN A 46 -16.36 12.57 20.85
CA GLN A 46 -16.45 11.27 20.18
C GLN A 46 -15.31 10.35 20.63
N HIS A 47 -15.50 9.04 20.44
CA HIS A 47 -14.44 8.06 20.65
C HIS A 47 -13.57 7.93 19.40
N ALA A 48 -12.25 7.81 19.59
CA ALA A 48 -11.31 7.51 18.54
C ALA A 48 -10.76 6.08 18.72
N LEU A 49 -10.77 5.29 17.64
CA LEU A 49 -10.13 3.98 17.57
C LEU A 49 -9.07 4.02 16.47
N MET A 50 -7.84 3.64 16.81
CA MET A 50 -6.75 3.49 15.86
C MET A 50 -6.50 2.01 15.60
N ILE A 51 -6.45 1.63 14.33
CA ILE A 51 -6.04 0.30 13.87
C ILE A 51 -4.76 0.48 13.07
N SER A 52 -3.68 -0.19 13.48
CA SER A 52 -2.43 -0.25 12.75
C SER A 52 -2.25 -1.62 12.10
N LEU A 53 -1.68 -1.64 10.89
CA LEU A 53 -1.41 -2.85 10.13
C LEU A 53 0.03 -2.80 9.62
N ASP A 54 0.78 -3.88 9.85
CA ASP A 54 2.10 -4.09 9.28
C ASP A 54 2.06 -5.30 8.33
N ILE A 55 2.59 -5.13 7.11
CA ILE A 55 2.55 -6.16 6.07
C ILE A 55 3.93 -6.82 6.01
N LYS A 56 4.00 -8.06 6.52
CA LYS A 56 5.23 -8.85 6.53
C LYS A 56 5.77 -9.05 5.10
N GLY A 57 6.99 -8.59 4.86
CA GLY A 57 7.67 -8.74 3.57
C GLY A 57 6.91 -8.10 2.42
N ALA A 58 6.36 -6.90 2.63
CA ALA A 58 5.57 -6.15 1.65
C ALA A 58 6.17 -6.16 0.22
N PHE A 59 7.47 -5.86 0.11
CA PHE A 59 8.17 -5.85 -1.18
C PHE A 59 8.54 -7.23 -1.71
N ASP A 60 8.72 -8.23 -0.85
CA ASP A 60 9.12 -9.58 -1.24
C ASP A 60 7.92 -10.41 -1.74
N HIS A 61 6.73 -10.11 -1.21
CA HIS A 61 5.48 -10.82 -1.51
C HIS A 61 4.59 -10.10 -2.54
N LEU A 62 5.05 -8.98 -3.12
CA LEU A 62 4.28 -8.21 -4.09
C LEU A 62 4.07 -9.04 -5.38
N GLN A 63 2.83 -9.48 -5.63
CA GLN A 63 2.51 -10.32 -6.77
C GLN A 63 2.60 -9.52 -8.09
N TYR A 64 3.24 -10.10 -9.11
CA TYR A 64 3.27 -9.47 -10.42
C TYR A 64 1.88 -9.34 -11.02
N THR A 65 0.99 -10.29 -10.78
CA THR A 65 -0.41 -10.21 -11.21
C THR A 65 -1.13 -9.00 -10.61
N SER A 66 -0.93 -8.72 -9.31
CA SER A 66 -1.50 -7.53 -8.66
C SER A 66 -0.97 -6.25 -9.31
N ILE A 67 0.34 -6.15 -9.54
CA ILE A 67 0.93 -4.97 -10.19
C ILE A 67 0.36 -4.77 -11.60
N LYS A 68 0.27 -5.85 -12.39
CA LYS A 68 -0.29 -5.82 -13.76
C LYS A 68 -1.75 -5.32 -13.74
N ASN A 69 -2.57 -5.87 -12.86
CA ASN A 69 -3.97 -5.45 -12.72
C ASN A 69 -4.09 -3.98 -12.32
N SER A 70 -3.27 -3.50 -11.38
CA SER A 70 -3.29 -2.09 -10.97
C SER A 70 -2.82 -1.18 -12.12
N LEU A 71 -1.84 -1.60 -12.93
CA LEU A 71 -1.38 -0.86 -14.10
C LEU A 71 -2.44 -0.78 -15.21
N ASP A 72 -3.14 -1.87 -15.49
CA ASP A 72 -4.23 -1.92 -16.48
C ASP A 72 -5.37 -0.94 -16.11
N ASN A 73 -5.63 -0.79 -14.81
CA ASN A 73 -6.66 0.13 -14.29
C ASN A 73 -6.33 1.62 -14.51
N LEU A 74 -5.07 1.99 -14.78
CA LEU A 74 -4.64 3.38 -14.93
C LEU A 74 -4.86 3.94 -16.35
N LYS A 75 -5.24 3.10 -17.32
CA LYS A 75 -5.53 3.51 -18.72
C LYS A 75 -4.39 4.33 -19.39
N TYR A 76 -3.14 3.97 -19.16
CA TYR A 76 -1.97 4.62 -19.78
C TYR A 76 -1.81 4.33 -21.28
N HIS A 77 -0.97 5.12 -21.96
CA HIS A 77 -0.50 4.82 -23.32
C HIS A 77 0.19 3.45 -23.37
N SER A 78 -0.14 2.65 -24.40
CA SER A 78 0.27 1.24 -24.52
C SER A 78 1.76 1.00 -24.35
N ASN A 79 2.62 1.83 -24.94
CA ASN A 79 4.07 1.56 -24.97
C ASN A 79 4.74 1.63 -23.58
N THR A 80 4.27 2.54 -22.72
CA THR A 80 4.79 2.66 -21.34
C THR A 80 4.32 1.48 -20.49
N LEU A 81 3.07 1.07 -20.66
CA LEU A 81 2.52 -0.10 -19.97
C LEU A 81 3.29 -1.37 -20.35
N GLU A 82 3.48 -1.61 -21.65
CA GLU A 82 4.25 -2.76 -22.15
C GLU A 82 5.66 -2.81 -21.57
N THR A 83 6.32 -1.65 -21.42
CA THR A 83 7.65 -1.59 -20.78
C THR A 83 7.62 -2.07 -19.33
N PHE A 84 6.61 -1.67 -18.55
CA PHE A 84 6.46 -2.16 -17.17
C PHE A 84 6.09 -3.64 -17.11
N ILE A 85 5.24 -4.11 -18.03
CA ILE A 85 4.89 -5.53 -18.14
C ILE A 85 6.15 -6.37 -18.48
N ASP A 86 6.99 -5.89 -19.39
CA ASP A 86 8.23 -6.56 -19.79
C ASP A 86 9.22 -6.64 -18.62
N ILE A 87 9.40 -5.55 -17.86
CA ILE A 87 10.24 -5.53 -16.63
C ILE A 87 9.81 -6.62 -15.63
N LEU A 88 8.52 -6.93 -15.55
CA LEU A 88 7.97 -7.95 -14.64
C LEU A 88 7.93 -9.35 -15.26
N SER A 89 8.19 -9.50 -16.56
CA SER A 89 8.02 -10.76 -17.28
C SER A 89 9.33 -11.54 -17.38
N ASN A 90 9.25 -12.87 -17.36
CA ASN A 90 10.39 -13.79 -17.50
C ASN A 90 11.56 -13.52 -16.53
N ARG A 91 11.27 -12.93 -15.37
CA ARG A 91 12.25 -12.65 -14.32
C ARG A 91 12.81 -13.95 -13.76
N LYS A 92 14.14 -14.04 -13.73
CA LYS A 92 14.85 -15.17 -13.12
C LYS A 92 15.92 -14.65 -12.17
N VAL A 93 16.06 -15.33 -11.04
CA VAL A 93 17.18 -15.14 -10.12
C VAL A 93 18.13 -16.30 -10.32
N ALA A 94 19.40 -16.00 -10.57
CA ALA A 94 20.46 -17.00 -10.69
C ALA A 94 21.46 -16.79 -9.55
N ILE A 95 21.84 -17.88 -8.89
CA ILE A 95 22.85 -17.90 -7.83
C ILE A 95 23.88 -18.97 -8.14
N ASN A 96 25.15 -18.67 -7.90
CA ASN A 96 26.21 -19.68 -7.98
C ASN A 96 26.28 -20.41 -6.65
N THR A 97 26.10 -21.73 -6.68
CA THR A 97 26.23 -22.59 -5.52
C THR A 97 27.47 -23.46 -5.65
N SER A 98 27.88 -24.14 -4.57
CA SER A 98 28.98 -25.11 -4.61
C SER A 98 28.71 -26.31 -5.54
N GLN A 99 27.44 -26.55 -5.91
CA GLN A 99 27.01 -27.61 -6.84
C GLN A 99 26.80 -27.09 -8.27
N GLY A 100 27.09 -25.81 -8.53
CA GLY A 100 26.88 -25.13 -9.81
C GLY A 100 25.78 -24.05 -9.76
N PRO A 101 25.47 -23.42 -10.90
CA PRO A 101 24.45 -22.37 -10.97
C PRO A 101 23.04 -22.92 -10.72
N ALA A 102 22.32 -22.31 -9.79
CA ALA A 102 20.89 -22.54 -9.58
C ALA A 102 20.10 -21.34 -10.12
N THR A 103 19.00 -21.62 -10.84
CA THR A 103 18.13 -20.57 -11.38
C THR A 103 16.70 -20.78 -10.89
N TRP A 104 16.03 -19.69 -10.52
CA TRP A 104 14.66 -19.67 -10.03
C TRP A 104 13.82 -18.68 -10.83
N ASN A 105 12.62 -19.09 -11.24
CA ASN A 105 11.66 -18.19 -11.88
C ASN A 105 10.99 -17.32 -10.81
N GLN A 106 11.22 -16.01 -10.88
CA GLN A 106 10.65 -15.06 -9.93
C GLN A 106 9.26 -14.63 -10.41
N GLN A 107 8.23 -14.90 -9.61
CA GLN A 107 6.83 -14.55 -9.91
C GLN A 107 6.27 -13.45 -9.00
N GLN A 108 7.04 -13.07 -7.98
CA GLN A 108 6.68 -12.06 -7.00
C GLN A 108 7.92 -11.32 -6.53
N GLY A 109 7.66 -10.15 -5.96
CA GLY A 109 8.61 -9.34 -5.24
C GLY A 109 9.43 -8.42 -6.13
N CYS A 110 9.86 -7.32 -5.53
CA CYS A 110 10.70 -6.32 -6.18
C CYS A 110 12.12 -6.37 -5.62
N PRO A 111 13.16 -6.09 -6.44
CA PRO A 111 14.50 -5.89 -5.91
C PRO A 111 14.51 -4.79 -4.85
N GLN A 112 14.99 -5.11 -3.65
CA GLN A 112 15.13 -4.14 -2.57
C GLN A 112 16.11 -3.04 -2.99
N GLY A 113 15.74 -1.78 -2.75
CA GLY A 113 16.51 -0.61 -3.19
C GLY A 113 16.21 -0.16 -4.63
N SER A 114 15.33 -0.83 -5.37
CA SER A 114 14.88 -0.32 -6.67
C SER A 114 13.85 0.80 -6.52
N CYS A 115 14.03 1.89 -7.27
CA CYS A 115 13.04 2.98 -7.33
C CYS A 115 11.68 2.48 -7.84
N THR A 116 11.69 1.56 -8.81
CA THR A 116 10.47 0.99 -9.40
C THR A 116 9.68 0.15 -8.41
N GLY A 117 10.35 -0.54 -7.47
CA GLY A 117 9.68 -1.32 -6.42
C GLY A 117 8.79 -0.44 -5.52
N LEU A 118 9.24 0.78 -5.22
CA LEU A 118 8.46 1.76 -4.45
C LEU A 118 7.20 2.21 -5.21
N ALA A 119 7.33 2.44 -6.52
CA ALA A 119 6.20 2.80 -7.37
C ALA A 119 5.17 1.67 -7.49
N PHE A 120 5.63 0.44 -7.70
CA PHE A 120 4.75 -0.74 -7.75
C PHE A 120 4.04 -0.99 -6.42
N TRP A 121 4.72 -0.78 -5.29
CA TRP A 121 4.08 -0.84 -3.99
C TRP A 121 2.96 0.17 -3.85
N ASN A 122 3.20 1.43 -4.18
CA ASN A 122 2.17 2.48 -4.08
C ASN A 122 0.96 2.19 -4.98
N LEU A 123 1.17 1.62 -6.17
CA LEU A 123 0.08 1.22 -7.08
C LEU A 123 -0.84 0.16 -6.46
N VAL A 124 -0.25 -0.90 -5.89
CA VAL A 124 -1.02 -1.99 -5.29
C VAL A 124 -1.62 -1.57 -3.94
N ALA A 125 -0.86 -0.83 -3.13
CA ALA A 125 -1.30 -0.34 -1.83
C ALA A 125 -2.48 0.63 -1.96
N ASP A 126 -2.53 1.46 -3.01
CA ASP A 126 -3.68 2.33 -3.27
C ASP A 126 -4.97 1.53 -3.50
N GLU A 127 -4.91 0.39 -4.18
CA GLU A 127 -6.10 -0.46 -4.35
C GLU A 127 -6.58 -1.06 -3.02
N VAL A 128 -5.65 -1.55 -2.19
CA VAL A 128 -5.97 -2.11 -0.87
C VAL A 128 -6.52 -1.02 0.07
N HIS A 129 -5.87 0.14 0.09
CA HIS A 129 -6.16 1.23 1.01
C HIS A 129 -7.43 2.00 0.65
N LEU A 130 -7.64 2.32 -0.63
CA LEU A 130 -8.79 3.12 -1.08
C LEU A 130 -10.06 2.28 -1.26
N ARG A 131 -9.95 0.98 -1.60
CA ARG A 131 -11.12 0.16 -1.95
C ARG A 131 -11.45 -0.92 -0.92
N GLY A 132 -10.49 -1.37 -0.11
CA GLY A 132 -10.67 -2.46 0.84
C GLY A 132 -11.01 -2.03 2.27
N ILE A 133 -10.38 -0.97 2.78
CA ILE A 133 -10.50 -0.55 4.20
C ILE A 133 -11.55 0.55 4.39
N CYS A 134 -11.76 1.39 3.37
CA CYS A 134 -12.72 2.51 3.41
C CYS A 134 -14.12 2.19 2.86
N ARG A 135 -14.46 0.92 2.64
CA ARG A 135 -15.82 0.48 2.28
C ARG A 135 -16.55 -0.14 3.47
#